data_AF-A0A914RN49-F1
#
_entry.id   AF-A0A914RN49-F1
#
_cell.length_a   1.000
_cell.length_b   1.000
_cell.length_c   1.000
_cell.angle_alpha   90.00
_cell.angle_beta   90.00
_cell.angle_gamma   90.00
#
_symmetry.space_group_name_H-M   'P 1'
#
loop_
_entity.id
_entity.type
_entity.pdbx_description
1 polymer ?
#
loop_
_entity_poly.entity_id
_entity_poly.type
_entity_poly.pdbx_seq_one_letter_code
_entity_poly.pdbx_strand_id
1 'polypeptide(L)'
;MFENYPAWRKYFVNREEYTSKDVQDDPFFAKQGQRILLACHVLCATYDDRETFDAYSRELLDRHERDHVHLPPELWSVSNSRYVETQEGRRMSK
;
A
#
# COMPACT_ATOMS: atom_id res chain seq x y z
N MET A 1 -1.12 9.22 -2.11
CA MET A 1 -0.49 8.40 -3.16
C MET A 1 -0.95 8.85 -4.55
N PHE A 2 -2.25 8.86 -4.86
CA PHE A 2 -2.77 9.21 -6.19
C PHE A 2 -2.37 10.61 -6.68
N GLU A 3 -2.41 11.66 -5.85
CA GLU A 3 -1.96 13.02 -6.26
C GLU A 3 -0.45 13.09 -6.54
N ASN A 4 0.34 12.54 -5.62
CA ASN A 4 1.78 12.78 -5.57
C ASN A 4 2.60 11.79 -6.42
N TYR A 5 2.00 10.65 -6.81
CA TYR A 5 2.65 9.57 -7.56
C TYR A 5 1.78 9.08 -8.72
N PRO A 6 1.48 9.93 -9.73
CA PRO A 6 0.56 9.58 -10.81
C PRO A 6 1.00 8.37 -11.63
N ALA A 7 2.32 8.15 -11.76
CA ALA A 7 2.88 6.99 -12.47
C ALA A 7 2.47 5.63 -11.87
N TRP A 8 1.95 5.61 -10.63
CA TRP A 8 1.53 4.39 -9.95
C TRP A 8 0.06 4.04 -10.18
N ARG A 9 -0.73 4.98 -10.69
CA ARG A 9 -2.16 4.76 -10.95
C ARG A 9 -2.42 3.65 -11.98
N LYS A 10 -1.45 3.41 -12.89
CA LYS A 10 -1.49 2.30 -13.85
C LYS A 10 -1.65 0.90 -13.25
N TYR A 11 -1.36 0.74 -11.95
CA TYR A 11 -1.55 -0.55 -11.24
C TYR A 11 -2.96 -0.71 -10.67
N PHE A 12 -3.84 0.29 -10.82
CA PHE A 12 -5.23 0.28 -10.36
C PHE A 12 -6.17 0.24 -11.56
N VAL A 13 -6.45 -0.97 -12.03
CA VAL A 13 -7.25 -1.22 -13.24
C VAL A 13 -8.63 -0.53 -13.17
N ASN A 14 -9.00 0.18 -14.22
CA ASN A 14 -10.21 1.03 -14.35
C ASN A 14 -10.21 2.30 -13.46
N ARG A 15 -9.05 2.68 -12.91
CA ARG A 15 -8.88 3.84 -12.01
C ARG A 15 -7.59 4.62 -12.31
N GLU A 16 -7.04 4.43 -13.50
CA GLU A 16 -5.72 4.95 -13.90
C GLU A 16 -5.69 6.48 -13.93
N GLU A 17 -6.82 7.11 -14.27
CA GLU A 17 -6.96 8.57 -14.38
C GLU A 17 -7.59 9.22 -13.15
N TYR A 18 -7.78 8.48 -12.05
CA TYR A 18 -8.44 9.01 -10.85
C TYR A 18 -7.68 10.17 -10.24
N THR A 19 -8.41 11.22 -9.90
CA THR A 19 -7.94 12.34 -9.06
C THR A 19 -8.04 11.97 -7.57
N SER A 20 -7.47 12.80 -6.70
CA SER A 20 -7.65 12.62 -5.25
C SER A 20 -9.12 12.65 -4.81
N LYS A 21 -9.99 13.38 -5.52
CA LYS A 21 -11.42 13.44 -5.20
C LYS A 21 -12.10 12.11 -5.53
N ASP A 22 -11.86 11.57 -6.72
CA ASP A 22 -12.44 10.30 -7.16
C ASP A 22 -12.05 9.15 -6.20
N VAL A 23 -10.82 9.19 -5.67
CA VAL A 23 -10.33 8.24 -4.68
C VAL A 23 -11.08 8.33 -3.34
N GLN A 24 -11.47 9.53 -2.89
CA GLN A 24 -12.23 9.69 -1.64
C GLN A 24 -13.67 9.16 -1.76
N ASP A 25 -14.27 9.30 -2.95
CA ASP A 25 -15.67 8.98 -3.19
C ASP A 25 -15.88 7.49 -3.58
N ASP A 26 -14.83 6.76 -3.99
CA ASP A 26 -14.92 5.36 -4.40
C ASP A 26 -14.76 4.38 -3.20
N PRO A 27 -15.80 3.56 -2.88
CA PRO A 27 -15.75 2.58 -1.79
C PRO A 27 -14.63 1.53 -1.91
N PHE A 28 -14.10 1.30 -3.12
CA PHE A 28 -12.94 0.46 -3.35
C PHE A 28 -11.76 0.92 -2.47
N PHE A 29 -11.48 2.22 -2.40
CA PHE A 29 -10.34 2.75 -1.65
C PHE A 29 -10.56 2.76 -0.15
N ALA A 30 -11.81 2.84 0.33
CA ALA A 30 -12.09 2.61 1.74
C ALA A 30 -11.69 1.18 2.15
N LYS A 31 -12.08 0.17 1.36
CA LYS A 31 -11.72 -1.24 1.62
C LYS A 31 -10.23 -1.51 1.40
N GLN A 32 -9.65 -0.97 0.33
CA GLN A 32 -8.24 -1.16 0.02
C GLN A 32 -7.32 -0.44 1.02
N GLY A 33 -7.71 0.76 1.47
CA GLY A 33 -7.03 1.52 2.52
C GLY A 33 -6.95 0.75 3.84
N GLN A 34 -8.05 0.12 4.25
CA GLN A 34 -8.05 -0.74 5.45
C GLN A 34 -7.09 -1.94 5.30
N ARG A 35 -7.11 -2.61 4.13
CA ARG A 35 -6.25 -3.77 3.87
C ARG A 35 -4.76 -3.42 3.93
N ILE A 36 -4.34 -2.32 3.33
CA ILE A 36 -2.92 -1.92 3.32
C ILE A 36 -2.45 -1.46 4.71
N LEU A 37 -3.27 -0.71 5.44
CA LEU A 37 -2.94 -0.29 6.80
C LEU A 37 -2.80 -1.49 7.74
N LEU A 38 -3.73 -2.45 7.66
CA LEU A 38 -3.62 -3.70 8.41
C LEU A 38 -2.34 -4.46 8.08
N ALA A 39 -1.99 -4.58 6.80
CA ALA A 39 -0.75 -5.24 6.39
C ALA A 39 0.50 -4.57 6.98
N CYS A 40 0.57 -3.23 6.99
CA CYS A 40 1.64 -2.49 7.64
C CYS A 40 1.71 -2.78 9.15
N HIS A 41 0.55 -2.80 9.83
CA HIS A 41 0.49 -3.13 11.25
C HIS A 41 0.96 -4.56 11.56
N VAL A 42 0.54 -5.54 10.76
CA VAL A 42 0.97 -6.94 10.93
C VAL A 42 2.47 -7.07 10.71
N LEU A 43 3.01 -6.50 9.62
CA LEU A 43 4.45 -6.53 9.35
C LEU A 43 5.28 -5.94 10.51
N CYS A 44 4.84 -4.81 11.08
CA CYS A 44 5.53 -4.24 12.25
C CYS A 44 5.39 -5.12 13.49
N ALA A 45 4.19 -5.67 13.75
CA ALA A 45 3.92 -6.49 14.93
C ALA A 45 4.65 -7.83 14.90
N THR A 46 4.92 -8.38 13.71
CA THR A 46 5.62 -9.65 13.55
C THR A 46 7.12 -9.47 13.32
N TYR A 47 7.64 -8.24 13.29
CA TYR A 47 9.03 -7.97 12.89
C TYR A 47 10.06 -8.73 13.74
N ASP A 48 9.80 -8.87 15.04
CA ASP A 48 10.67 -9.57 15.99
C ASP A 48 10.56 -11.10 15.89
N ASP A 49 9.52 -11.63 15.23
CA ASP A 49 9.36 -13.04 14.89
C ASP A 49 9.60 -13.24 13.39
N ARG A 50 10.86 -13.52 13.03
CA ARG A 50 11.30 -13.61 11.64
C ARG A 50 10.53 -14.64 10.82
N GLU A 51 10.17 -15.77 11.40
CA GLU A 51 9.45 -16.82 10.66
C GLU A 51 8.07 -16.32 10.22
N THR A 52 7.31 -15.72 11.14
CA THR A 52 6.00 -15.15 10.83
C THR A 52 6.12 -13.93 9.90
N PHE A 53 7.11 -13.06 10.11
CA PHE A 53 7.35 -11.91 9.24
C PHE A 53 7.63 -12.33 7.80
N ASP A 54 8.51 -13.30 7.59
CA ASP A 54 8.90 -13.78 6.26
C ASP A 54 7.77 -14.57 5.60
N ALA A 55 6.97 -15.32 6.37
CA ALA A 55 5.76 -15.98 5.87
C ALA A 55 4.70 -14.97 5.41
N TYR A 56 4.42 -13.95 6.23
CA TYR A 56 3.43 -12.93 5.89
C TYR A 56 3.89 -12.03 4.73
N SER A 57 5.18 -11.72 4.65
CA SER A 57 5.76 -10.95 3.53
C SER A 57 5.60 -11.69 2.20
N ARG A 58 5.82 -13.00 2.17
CA ARG A 58 5.59 -13.85 0.98
C ARG A 58 4.11 -13.89 0.62
N GLU A 59 3.22 -14.09 1.58
CA GLU A 59 1.77 -14.04 1.33
C GLU A 59 1.34 -12.68 0.75
N LEU A 60 1.92 -11.56 1.20
CA LEU A 60 1.64 -10.26 0.59
C LEU A 60 2.05 -10.22 -0.88
N LEU A 61 3.20 -10.76 -1.25
CA LEU A 61 3.61 -10.86 -2.65
C LEU A 61 2.65 -11.76 -3.46
N ASP A 62 2.33 -12.94 -2.93
CA ASP A 62 1.43 -13.91 -3.57
C ASP A 62 0.03 -13.31 -3.82
N ARG A 63 -0.45 -12.48 -2.89
CA ARG A 63 -1.72 -11.76 -3.07
C ARG A 63 -1.68 -10.73 -4.20
N HIS A 64 -0.56 -10.06 -4.40
CA HIS A 64 -0.40 -9.13 -5.53
C HIS A 64 -0.27 -9.89 -6.85
N GLU A 65 0.44 -11.02 -6.86
CA GLU A 65 0.53 -11.89 -8.04
C GLU A 65 -0.84 -12.47 -8.44
N ARG A 66 -1.61 -12.99 -7.47
CA ARG A 66 -2.96 -13.54 -7.69
C ARG A 66 -3.91 -12.53 -8.33
N ASP A 67 -3.77 -11.25 -7.97
CA ASP A 67 -4.61 -10.17 -8.49
C ASP A 67 -3.99 -9.50 -9.75
N HIS A 68 -2.97 -10.13 -10.35
CA HIS A 68 -2.23 -9.68 -11.55
C HIS A 68 -1.57 -8.30 -11.41
N VAL A 69 -1.17 -7.93 -10.19
CA VAL A 69 -0.47 -6.69 -9.88
C VAL A 69 1.04 -6.96 -9.79
N HIS A 70 1.71 -6.89 -10.93
CA HIS A 70 3.17 -7.08 -11.01
C HIS A 70 3.90 -5.75 -10.79
N LEU A 71 4.49 -5.59 -9.61
CA LEU A 71 5.30 -4.42 -9.26
C LEU A 71 6.80 -4.72 -9.45
N PRO A 72 7.56 -3.83 -10.12
CA PRO A 72 9.01 -3.88 -10.10
C PRO A 72 9.55 -3.90 -8.66
N PRO A 73 10.62 -4.68 -8.37
CA PRO A 73 11.20 -4.81 -7.04
C PRO A 73 11.44 -3.48 -6.32
N GLU A 74 11.84 -2.45 -7.08
CA GLU A 74 12.19 -1.13 -6.58
C GLU A 74 10.97 -0.40 -5.99
N LEU A 75 9.76 -0.68 -6.50
CA LEU A 75 8.55 0.00 -6.03
C LEU A 75 8.11 -0.44 -4.63
N TRP A 76 8.48 -1.65 -4.19
CA TRP A 76 8.18 -2.12 -2.82
C TRP A 76 8.90 -1.28 -1.78
N SER A 77 10.18 -0.99 -2.01
CA SER A 77 10.98 -0.11 -1.15
C SER A 77 10.44 1.32 -1.15
N VAL A 78 10.06 1.86 -2.31
CA VAL A 78 9.48 3.20 -2.41
C VAL A 78 8.14 3.27 -1.67
N SER A 79 7.31 2.23 -1.74
CA SER A 79 6.03 2.17 -1.02
C SER A 79 6.21 2.33 0.49
N ASN A 80 7.22 1.68 1.06
CA ASN A 80 7.54 1.79 2.50
C ASN A 80 7.95 3.21 2.89
N SER A 81 8.82 3.86 2.11
CA SER A 81 9.21 5.26 2.36
C SER A 81 8.02 6.22 2.33
N ARG A 82 7.06 6.02 1.39
CA ARG A 82 5.87 6.89 1.29
C ARG A 82 4.87 6.65 2.43
N TYR A 83 4.81 5.43 2.95
CA TYR A 83 4.04 5.14 4.16
C TYR A 83 4.59 5.93 5.35
N VAL A 84 5.91 5.92 5.55
CA VAL A 84 6.57 6.68 6.64
C VAL A 84 6.26 8.18 6.53
N GLU A 85 6.40 8.78 5.34
CA GLU A 85 6.02 10.19 5.10
C GLU A 85 4.57 10.49 5.50
N THR A 86 3.66 9.57 5.20
CA THR A 86 2.24 9.70 5.55
C THR A 86 2.02 9.62 7.07
N GLN A 87 2.75 8.75 7.77
CA GLN A 87 2.66 8.62 9.23
C GLN A 87 3.24 9.84 9.96
N GLU A 88 4.40 10.34 9.50
CA GLU A 88 5.02 11.55 10.07
C GLU A 88 4.13 12.78 9.88
N GLY A 89 3.52 12.94 8.69
CA GLY A 89 2.54 14.01 8.46
C GLY A 89 1.32 13.94 9.39
N ARG A 90 0.84 12.73 9.71
CA ARG A 90 -0.25 12.54 10.70
C ARG A 90 0.18 12.86 12.11
N ARG A 91 1.43 12.57 12.48
CA ARG A 91 1.97 12.85 13.81
C ARG A 91 2.12 14.35 14.06
N MET A 92 2.54 15.12 13.06
CA MET A 92 2.69 16.58 13.18
C MET A 92 1.37 17.38 13.09
N SER A 93 0.29 16.73 12.65
CA SER A 93 -1.05 17.35 12.55
C SER A 93 -1.92 17.13 13.80
N LYS A 94 -1.42 16.43 14.82
CA LYS A 94 -2.06 16.25 16.13
C LYS A 94 -1.36 17.11 17.17
#